data_AF-A0A177M7E0-F1
#
_entry.id   AF-A0A177M7E0-F1
#
_cell.length_a   1.000
_cell.length_b   1.000
_cell.length_c   1.000
_cell.angle_alpha   90.00
_cell.angle_beta   90.00
_cell.angle_gamma   90.00
#
_symmetry.space_group_name_H-M   'P 1'
#
loop_
_entity.id
_entity.type
_entity.pdbx_description
1 polymer ?
#
loop_
_entity_poly.entity_id
_entity_poly.type
_entity_poly.pdbx_seq_one_letter_code
_entity_poly.pdbx_strand_id
1 'polypeptide(L)'
;MIAYKYPEEKEILMHYARKLKANDIIEIIDNGYVKNANEAKLLTAFFWQMVDESVKDAEQGLDAAGHRDLQAYDEYIMNTLRSYLINAGYEKEWNDDDEPGQ
;
A
#
# COMPACT_ATOMS: atom_id res chain seq x y z
N MET A 1 -7.80 -11.46 -6.63
CA MET A 1 -7.53 -10.04 -6.91
C MET A 1 -7.59 -9.27 -5.59
N ILE A 2 -6.89 -8.16 -5.49
CA ILE A 2 -6.99 -7.24 -4.36
C ILE A 2 -8.42 -6.68 -4.34
N ALA A 3 -9.14 -6.95 -3.25
CA ALA A 3 -10.52 -6.53 -3.10
C ALA A 3 -10.56 -5.26 -2.25
N TYR A 4 -10.45 -4.11 -2.91
CA TYR A 4 -10.59 -2.81 -2.25
C TYR A 4 -12.00 -2.64 -1.70
N LYS A 5 -12.10 -2.16 -0.46
CA LYS A 5 -13.37 -1.84 0.18
C LYS A 5 -13.93 -0.51 -0.35
N TYR A 6 -13.05 0.41 -0.69
CA TYR A 6 -13.33 1.73 -1.25
C TYR A 6 -12.47 1.94 -2.52
N PRO A 7 -13.02 2.46 -3.63
CA PRO A 7 -12.23 2.75 -4.83
C PRO A 7 -11.05 3.70 -4.58
N GLU A 8 -11.21 4.62 -3.62
CA GLU A 8 -10.23 5.59 -3.17
C GLU A 8 -8.93 4.93 -2.66
N GLU A 9 -9.01 3.74 -2.09
CA GLU A 9 -7.81 2.99 -1.66
C GLU A 9 -6.86 2.73 -2.84
N LYS A 10 -7.43 2.33 -3.98
CA LYS A 10 -6.65 2.10 -5.21
C LYS A 10 -6.06 3.41 -5.74
N GLU A 11 -6.82 4.50 -5.66
CA GLU A 11 -6.38 5.81 -6.13
C GLU A 11 -5.21 6.36 -5.29
N ILE A 12 -5.28 6.22 -3.98
CA ILE A 12 -4.21 6.63 -3.04
C ILE A 12 -2.97 5.75 -3.23
N LEU A 13 -3.13 4.42 -3.31
CA LEU A 13 -2.03 3.51 -3.63
C LEU A 13 -1.34 3.89 -4.94
N MET A 14 -2.13 4.19 -5.98
CA MET A 14 -1.61 4.62 -7.28
C MET A 14 -0.94 6.00 -7.21
N HIS A 15 -1.47 6.93 -6.43
CA HIS A 15 -0.88 8.24 -6.19
C HIS A 15 0.54 8.09 -5.61
N TYR A 16 0.69 7.32 -4.53
CA TYR A 16 1.98 7.10 -3.89
C TYR A 16 2.93 6.27 -4.73
N ALA A 17 2.44 5.26 -5.46
CA ALA A 17 3.28 4.47 -6.37
C ALA A 17 3.91 5.36 -7.46
N ARG A 18 3.14 6.34 -7.97
CA ARG A 18 3.66 7.34 -8.92
C ARG A 18 4.62 8.33 -8.26
N LYS A 19 4.29 8.84 -7.06
CA LYS A 19 5.13 9.77 -6.29
C LYS A 19 6.50 9.16 -5.99
N LEU A 20 6.52 7.91 -5.56
CA LEU A 20 7.71 7.13 -5.21
C LEU A 20 8.40 6.49 -6.43
N LYS A 21 7.86 6.65 -7.64
CA LYS A 21 8.37 6.05 -8.90
C LYS A 21 8.49 4.53 -8.84
N ALA A 22 7.58 3.87 -8.12
CA ALA A 22 7.55 2.43 -7.92
C ALA A 22 6.80 1.73 -9.06
N ASN A 23 7.44 1.61 -10.24
CA ASN A 23 6.80 1.07 -11.45
C ASN A 23 6.27 -0.36 -11.27
N ASP A 24 7.00 -1.24 -10.58
CA ASP A 24 6.57 -2.62 -10.32
C ASP A 24 5.27 -2.64 -9.49
N ILE A 25 5.13 -1.70 -8.55
CA ILE A 25 3.94 -1.55 -7.73
C ILE A 25 2.76 -1.02 -8.54
N ILE A 26 3.01 -0.06 -9.45
CA ILE A 26 1.99 0.42 -10.40
C ILE A 26 1.42 -0.76 -11.18
N GLU A 27 2.28 -1.65 -11.70
CA GLU A 27 1.84 -2.86 -12.41
C GLU A 27 1.04 -3.81 -11.52
N ILE A 28 1.46 -4.05 -10.27
CA ILE A 28 0.74 -4.90 -9.32
C ILE A 28 -0.67 -4.34 -9.02
N ILE A 29 -0.77 -3.03 -8.77
CA ILE A 29 -2.04 -2.35 -8.49
C ILE A 29 -2.96 -2.36 -9.71
N ASP A 30 -2.40 -2.16 -10.92
CA ASP A 30 -3.19 -2.14 -12.15
C ASP A 30 -3.71 -3.53 -12.51
N ASN A 31 -2.85 -4.55 -12.41
CA ASN A 31 -3.24 -5.96 -12.56
C ASN A 31 -4.22 -6.41 -11.46
N GLY A 32 -4.12 -5.83 -10.27
CA GLY A 32 -4.95 -6.14 -9.12
C GLY A 32 -4.61 -7.48 -8.47
N TYR A 33 -3.40 -8.00 -8.64
CA TYR A 33 -2.91 -9.19 -7.93
C TYR A 33 -1.37 -9.27 -7.95
N VAL A 34 -0.80 -9.93 -6.95
CA VAL A 34 0.60 -10.36 -6.94
C VAL A 34 0.73 -11.76 -7.55
N LYS A 35 1.80 -12.00 -8.30
CA LYS A 35 2.08 -13.25 -9.03
C LYS A 35 2.92 -14.24 -8.23
N ASN A 36 3.71 -13.75 -7.28
CA ASN A 36 4.68 -14.54 -6.53
C ASN A 36 5.08 -13.83 -5.23
N ALA A 37 5.86 -14.54 -4.40
CA ALA A 37 6.35 -14.04 -3.12
C ALA A 37 7.22 -12.76 -3.25
N ASN A 38 7.94 -12.59 -4.37
CA ASN A 38 8.73 -11.38 -4.58
C ASN A 38 7.83 -10.15 -4.81
N GLU A 39 6.78 -10.27 -5.60
CA GLU A 39 5.78 -9.20 -5.77
C GLU A 39 5.01 -8.92 -4.47
N ALA A 40 4.70 -9.96 -3.69
CA ALA A 40 4.12 -9.80 -2.36
C ALA A 40 5.04 -8.98 -1.43
N LYS A 41 6.33 -9.31 -1.38
CA LYS A 41 7.31 -8.57 -0.59
C LYS A 41 7.48 -7.13 -1.05
N LEU A 42 7.53 -6.89 -2.36
CA LEU A 42 7.57 -5.53 -2.91
C LEU A 42 6.34 -4.72 -2.48
N LEU A 43 5.15 -5.33 -2.53
CA LEU A 43 3.91 -4.68 -2.13
C LEU A 43 3.88 -4.36 -0.62
N THR A 44 4.36 -5.27 0.23
CA THR A 44 4.50 -5.03 1.67
C THR A 44 5.46 -3.87 1.95
N ALA A 45 6.68 -3.92 1.40
CA ALA A 45 7.68 -2.88 1.59
C ALA A 45 7.19 -1.51 1.10
N PHE A 46 6.48 -1.50 -0.02
CA PHE A 46 5.87 -0.29 -0.55
C PHE A 46 4.81 0.30 0.38
N PHE A 47 3.97 -0.53 1.02
CA PHE A 47 2.96 -0.05 1.95
C PHE A 47 3.59 0.74 3.10
N TRP A 48 4.69 0.25 3.69
CA TRP A 48 5.37 0.99 4.75
C TRP A 48 6.00 2.30 4.27
N GLN A 49 6.62 2.30 3.08
CA GLN A 49 7.14 3.53 2.48
C GLN A 49 6.03 4.54 2.16
N MET A 50 4.85 4.05 1.76
CA MET A 50 3.68 4.88 1.53
C MET A 50 3.21 5.55 2.83
N VAL A 51 3.16 4.82 3.95
CA VAL A 51 2.80 5.37 5.26
C VAL A 51 3.79 6.45 5.70
N ASP A 52 5.09 6.23 5.52
CA ASP A 52 6.09 7.25 5.85
C ASP A 52 5.90 8.54 5.02
N GLU A 53 5.53 8.40 3.74
CA GLU A 53 5.23 9.54 2.88
C GLU A 53 3.89 10.20 3.17
N SER A 54 2.88 9.44 3.56
CA SER A 54 1.55 9.96 3.90
C SER A 54 1.59 10.82 5.16
N VAL A 55 2.39 10.45 6.15
CA VAL A 55 2.64 11.24 7.36
C VAL A 55 3.27 12.59 6.98
N LYS A 56 4.29 12.60 6.12
CA LYS A 56 4.94 13.84 5.66
C LYS A 56 3.97 14.74 4.89
N ASP A 57 3.13 14.16 4.05
CA ASP A 57 2.12 14.91 3.29
C ASP A 57 1.07 15.52 4.21
N ALA A 58 0.60 14.76 5.21
CA ALA A 58 -0.35 15.24 6.21
C ALA A 58 0.23 16.42 7.02
N GLU A 59 1.50 16.33 7.46
CA GLU A 59 2.19 17.41 8.18
C GLU A 59 2.34 18.69 7.34
N GLN A 60 2.47 18.54 6.02
CA GLN A 60 2.55 19.66 5.08
C GLN A 60 1.18 20.18 4.62
N GLY A 61 0.08 19.55 5.06
CA GLY A 61 -1.28 19.88 4.64
C GLY A 61 -1.57 19.53 3.18
N LEU A 62 -0.81 18.60 2.60
CA LEU A 62 -1.03 18.05 1.27
C LEU A 62 -2.11 16.96 1.31
N ASP A 63 -2.74 16.73 0.17
CA ASP A 63 -3.69 15.63 -0.02
C ASP A 63 -3.11 14.56 -0.93
N ALA A 64 -3.60 13.32 -0.79
CA ALA A 64 -3.32 12.22 -1.70
C ALA A 64 -4.58 11.92 -2.51
N ALA A 65 -4.49 12.12 -3.83
CA ALA A 65 -5.62 11.94 -4.73
C ALA A 65 -6.90 12.71 -4.32
N GLY A 66 -6.78 13.90 -3.71
CA GLY A 66 -7.91 14.69 -3.22
C GLY A 66 -8.39 14.34 -1.82
N HIS A 67 -7.74 13.38 -1.14
CA HIS A 67 -8.07 12.95 0.23
C HIS A 67 -7.07 13.50 1.25
N ARG A 68 -7.61 14.06 2.34
CA ARG A 68 -6.82 14.68 3.43
C ARG A 68 -6.73 13.83 4.70
N ASP A 69 -7.66 12.89 4.87
CA ASP A 69 -7.66 11.99 6.03
C ASP A 69 -6.75 10.79 5.76
N LEU A 70 -5.46 11.07 5.56
CA LEU A 70 -4.48 10.08 5.10
C LEU A 70 -4.32 8.94 6.10
N GLN A 71 -4.35 9.24 7.40
CA GLN A 71 -4.28 8.24 8.46
C GLN A 71 -5.41 7.21 8.38
N ALA A 72 -6.65 7.64 8.15
CA ALA A 72 -7.77 6.71 8.01
C ALA A 72 -7.62 5.82 6.76
N TYR A 73 -7.13 6.39 5.65
CA TYR A 73 -6.88 5.64 4.42
C TYR A 73 -5.73 4.65 4.57
N ASP A 74 -4.66 4.99 5.28
CA ASP A 74 -3.57 4.07 5.59
C ASP A 74 -4.08 2.85 6.35
N GLU A 75 -4.97 3.05 7.34
CA GLU A 75 -5.61 1.94 8.07
C GLU A 75 -6.50 1.08 7.16
N TYR A 76 -7.27 1.68 6.24
CA TYR A 76 -8.09 0.92 5.29
C TYR A 76 -7.22 0.09 4.34
N ILE A 77 -6.20 0.72 3.77
CA ILE A 77 -5.26 0.07 2.85
C ILE A 77 -4.51 -1.06 3.57
N MET A 78 -4.05 -0.83 4.81
CA MET A 78 -3.40 -1.86 5.63
C MET A 78 -4.28 -3.10 5.75
N ASN A 79 -5.55 -2.90 6.13
CA ASN A 79 -6.49 -4.00 6.32
C ASN A 79 -6.77 -4.74 5.01
N THR A 80 -6.91 -4.01 3.90
CA THR A 80 -7.11 -4.57 2.56
C THR A 80 -5.91 -5.41 2.11
N LEU A 81 -4.70 -4.84 2.14
CA LEU A 81 -3.49 -5.51 1.68
C LEU A 81 -3.13 -6.71 2.56
N ARG A 82 -3.21 -6.55 3.89
CA ARG A 82 -2.99 -7.65 4.85
C ARG A 82 -3.93 -8.82 4.58
N SER A 83 -5.22 -8.54 4.50
CA SER A 83 -6.23 -9.59 4.27
C SER A 83 -6.00 -10.27 2.93
N TYR A 84 -5.68 -9.50 1.89
CA TYR A 84 -5.37 -10.04 0.58
C TYR A 84 -4.15 -10.97 0.59
N LEU A 85 -3.02 -10.52 1.13
CA LEU A 85 -1.76 -11.27 1.13
C LEU A 85 -1.86 -12.55 1.96
N ILE A 86 -2.50 -12.49 3.15
CA ILE A 86 -2.74 -13.68 3.98
C ILE A 86 -3.59 -14.70 3.21
N ASN A 87 -4.72 -14.26 2.62
CA ASN A 87 -5.60 -15.16 1.88
C ASN A 87 -4.95 -15.73 0.60
N ALA A 88 -3.96 -15.05 0.06
CA ALA A 88 -3.18 -15.50 -1.09
C ALA A 88 -2.00 -16.42 -0.71
N GLY A 89 -1.77 -16.69 0.58
CA GLY A 89 -0.68 -17.54 1.08
C GLY A 89 0.64 -16.81 1.28
N TYR A 90 0.64 -15.48 1.27
CA TYR A 90 1.80 -14.61 1.46
C TYR A 90 1.85 -13.97 2.84
N GLU A 91 1.30 -14.65 3.86
CA GLU A 91 1.32 -14.17 5.25
C GLU A 91 2.75 -13.93 5.74
N LYS A 92 3.69 -14.79 5.31
CA LYS A 92 5.09 -14.61 5.65
C LYS A 92 5.62 -13.30 5.10
N GLU A 93 5.41 -13.00 3.83
CA GLU A 93 5.89 -11.79 3.18
C GLU A 93 5.25 -10.51 3.73
N TRP A 94 4.05 -10.61 4.32
CA TRP A 94 3.44 -9.49 5.06
C TRP A 94 4.10 -9.28 6.43
N ASN A 95 4.45 -10.36 7.13
CA ASN A 95 5.02 -10.31 8.48
C ASN A 95 6.57 -10.23 8.53
N ASP A 96 7.25 -10.49 7.41
CA ASP A 96 8.72 -10.54 7.29
C ASP A 96 9.34 -9.14 7.14
N ASP A 97 8.55 -8.13 6.78
CA ASP A 97 8.95 -6.73 6.89
C ASP A 97 8.59 -6.24 8.30
N ASP A 98 9.51 -6.49 9.24
CA ASP A 98 9.64 -5.74 10.49
C ASP A 98 9.43 -4.25 10.18
N GLU A 99 8.49 -3.59 10.87
CA GLU A 99 8.52 -2.14 11.06
C GLU A 99 9.98 -1.76 11.37
N PRO A 100 10.63 -0.87 10.60
CA PRO A 100 11.94 -0.39 11.00
C PRO A 100 11.78 0.48 12.26
N GLY A 101 11.82 -0.14 13.44
CA GLY A 101 11.92 0.54 14.73
C GLY A 101 10.96 0.04 15.83
N GLN A 102 11.35 -1.05 16.51
CA GLN A 102 11.18 -1.18 17.97
C GLN A 102 12.54 -0.99 18.63
#